data_AF-A0A2N9AZ06-F1
#
_entry.id   AF-A0A2N9AZ06-F1
#
_cell.length_a   1.000
_cell.length_b   1.000
_cell.length_c   1.000
_cell.angle_alpha   90.00
_cell.angle_beta   90.00
_cell.angle_gamma   90.00
#
_symmetry.space_group_name_H-M   'P 1'
#
loop_
_entity.id
_entity.type
_entity.pdbx_description
1 polymer ?
#
loop_
_entity_poly.entity_id
_entity_poly.type
_entity_poly.pdbx_seq_one_letter_code
_entity_poly.pdbx_strand_id
1 'polypeptide(L)' 'MAHRIKLHSTNSLERLNGEIEHWTEVVSIFPNETAITRFVGVILLEQNDEWAVQRARYMTLESIASIGDGSLVGLPTLTA' A
#
# COMPACT_ATOMS: atom_id res chain seq x y z
N MET A 1 -13.22 29.43 -15.11
CA MET A 1 -13.48 28.02 -14.79
C MET A 1 -12.47 27.61 -13.71
N ALA A 2 -12.83 27.72 -12.44
CA ALA A 2 -11.91 27.43 -11.34
C ALA A 2 -11.61 25.92 -11.29
N HIS A 3 -10.36 25.55 -11.56
CA HIS A 3 -9.87 24.18 -11.44
C HIS A 3 -9.83 23.81 -9.95
N ARG A 4 -10.83 23.07 -9.47
CA ARG A 4 -10.80 22.52 -8.11
C ARG A 4 -9.73 21.43 -8.06
N ILE A 5 -8.74 21.61 -7.19
CA ILE A 5 -7.76 20.58 -6.87
C ILE A 5 -8.51 19.40 -6.27
N LYS A 6 -8.37 18.22 -6.88
CA LYS A 6 -8.99 16.99 -6.39
C LYS A 6 -8.23 16.56 -5.14
N LEU A 7 -8.81 16.80 -3.97
CA LEU A 7 -8.27 16.30 -2.71
C LEU A 7 -8.47 14.78 -2.66
N HIS A 8 -7.37 14.05 -2.56
CA HIS A 8 -7.42 12.61 -2.32
C HIS A 8 -7.68 12.37 -0.83
N SER A 9 -8.52 11.39 -0.51
CA SER A 9 -8.75 10.98 0.89
C SER A 9 -7.46 10.39 1.46
N THR A 10 -7.09 10.81 2.68
CA THR A 10 -5.96 10.26 3.45
C THR A 10 -6.37 9.11 4.37
N ASN A 11 -7.65 8.71 4.36
CA ASN A 11 -8.20 7.74 5.32
C ASN A 11 -7.42 6.42 5.35
N SER A 12 -6.98 5.92 4.18
CA SER A 12 -6.19 4.70 4.09
C SER A 12 -4.82 4.82 4.77
N LEU A 13 -4.18 6.00 4.69
CA LEU A 13 -2.90 6.25 5.35
C LEU A 13 -3.09 6.39 6.87
N GLU A 14 -4.15 7.08 7.30
CA GLU A 14 -4.48 7.25 8.72
C GLU A 14 -4.75 5.91 9.40
N ARG A 15 -5.46 5.00 8.72
CA ARG A 15 -5.71 3.64 9.20
C ARG A 15 -4.41 2.83 9.35
N LEU A 16 -3.57 2.83 8.32
CA LEU A 16 -2.28 2.14 8.34
C LEU A 16 -1.38 2.63 9.48
N ASN A 17 -1.35 3.95 9.72
CA ASN A 17 -0.57 4.52 10.84
C ASN A 17 -1.11 4.04 12.20
N GLY A 18 -2.44 3.99 12.37
CA GLY A 18 -3.05 3.47 13.59
C GLY A 18 -2.77 1.98 13.81
N GLU A 19 -2.71 1.18 12.75
CA GLU A 19 -2.31 -0.22 12.83
C GLU A 19 -0.85 -0.35 13.25
N ILE A 20 0.06 0.39 12.63
CA ILE A 20 1.49 0.39 13.02
C ILE A 20 1.64 0.78 14.49
N GLU A 21 0.95 1.83 14.94
CA GLU A 21 0.95 2.26 16.34
C GLU A 21 0.46 1.14 17.26
N HIS A 22 -0.71 0.56 16.98
CA HIS A 22 -1.28 -0.53 17.77
C HIS A 22 -0.33 -1.74 17.88
N TRP A 23 0.25 -2.17 16.76
CA TRP A 23 1.14 -3.31 16.76
C TRP A 23 2.46 -3.04 17.48
N THR A 24 3.02 -1.83 17.35
CA THR A 24 4.22 -1.46 18.09
C THR A 24 3.96 -1.37 19.59
N GLU A 25 2.76 -0.97 20.00
CA GLU A 25 2.32 -1.02 21.41
C GLU A 25 2.24 -2.46 21.93
N VAL A 26 1.66 -3.39 21.15
CA VAL A 26 1.55 -4.81 21.49
C VAL A 26 2.92 -5.48 21.65
N VAL A 27 3.87 -5.19 20.75
CA VAL A 27 5.21 -5.77 20.81
C VAL A 27 6.03 -5.17 21.96
N SER A 28 5.80 -3.89 22.31
CA SER A 28 6.38 -3.14 23.43
C SER A 28 7.91 -2.93 23.41
N ILE A 29 8.72 -3.94 23.04
CA ILE A 29 10.19 -3.88 23.00
C ILE A 29 10.72 -4.62 21.77
N PHE A 30 11.60 -3.97 21.00
CA PHE A 30 12.32 -4.58 19.89
C PHE A 30 13.79 -4.85 20.25
N PRO A 31 14.38 -5.98 19.81
CA PRO A 31 15.75 -6.35 20.14
C PRO A 31 16.83 -5.53 19.40
N ASN A 32 16.47 -4.87 18.29
CA ASN A 32 17.31 -3.94 17.52
C ASN A 32 16.46 -3.19 16.48
N GLU A 33 17.05 -2.17 15.85
CA GLU A 33 16.41 -1.37 14.80
C GLU A 33 16.00 -2.22 13.57
N THR A 34 16.79 -3.23 13.20
CA THR A 34 16.44 -4.07 12.06
C THR A 34 15.18 -4.92 12.32
N ALA A 35 14.90 -5.27 13.57
CA ALA A 35 13.69 -6.01 13.93
C ALA A 35 12.43 -5.15 13.72
N ILE A 36 12.43 -3.89 14.16
CA ILE A 36 11.30 -2.97 13.94
C ILE A 36 11.14 -2.63 12.44
N THR A 37 12.23 -2.42 11.69
CA THR A 37 12.14 -2.19 10.24
C THR A 37 11.51 -3.37 9.52
N ARG A 38 11.86 -4.62 9.89
CA ARG A 38 11.25 -5.81 9.30
C ARG A 38 9.77 -5.92 9.68
N PHE A 39 9.44 -5.62 10.93
CA PHE A 39 8.06 -5.66 11.41
C PHE A 39 7.16 -4.68 10.62
N VAL A 40 7.55 -3.41 10.57
CA VAL A 40 6.85 -2.39 9.79
C VAL A 40 6.85 -2.75 8.30
N GLY A 41 7.97 -3.28 7.79
CA GLY A 41 8.08 -3.73 6.40
C GLY A 41 7.07 -4.80 6.02
N VAL A 42 6.78 -5.76 6.91
CA VAL A 42 5.75 -6.80 6.66
C VAL A 42 4.35 -6.17 6.58
N ILE A 43 4.00 -5.27 7.49
CA ILE A 43 2.69 -4.58 7.47
C ILE A 43 2.54 -3.76 6.17
N LEU A 44 3.59 -3.04 5.77
CA LEU A 44 3.57 -2.25 4.55
C LEU A 44 3.45 -3.11 3.29
N LEU A 45 4.07 -4.29 3.27
CA LEU A 45 3.96 -5.23 2.15
C LEU A 45 2.53 -5.79 2.05
N GLU A 46 1.94 -6.20 3.16
CA GLU A 46 0.55 -6.68 3.20
C GLU A 46 -0.42 -5.59 2.70
N GLN A 47 -0.25 -4.35 3.18
CA GLN A 47 -1.07 -3.23 2.74
C GLN A 47 -0.85 -2.88 1.25
N ASN A 48 0.38 -2.99 0.77
CA ASN A 48 0.72 -2.76 -0.63
C ASN A 48 0.03 -3.77 -1.55
N ASP A 49 -0.03 -5.04 -1.16
CA ASP A 49 -0.72 -6.08 -1.94
C ASP A 49 -2.23 -5.82 -2.00
N GLU A 50 -2.84 -5.41 -0.90
CA GLU A 50 -4.26 -4.99 -0.90
C GLU A 50 -4.51 -3.81 -1.83
N TRP A 51 -3.66 -2.78 -1.78
CA TRP A 51 -3.78 -1.62 -2.66
C TRP A 51 -3.51 -1.95 -4.12
N ALA A 52 -2.59 -2.88 -4.41
CA ALA A 52 -2.36 -3.35 -5.77
C ALA A 52 -3.60 -4.05 -6.35
N VAL A 53 -4.28 -4.87 -5.55
CA VAL A 53 -5.55 -5.50 -5.94
C VAL A 53 -6.64 -4.46 -6.18
N GLN A 54 -6.78 -3.46 -5.31
CA GLN A 54 -7.76 -2.39 -5.50
C GLN A 54 -7.43 -1.53 -6.74
N ARG A 55 -6.16 -1.20 -6.98
CA ARG A 55 -5.72 -0.45 -8.15
C ARG A 55 -6.05 -1.20 -9.45
N ALA A 56 -5.83 -2.51 -9.49
CA ALA A 56 -6.21 -3.36 -10.62
C ALA A 56 -7.74 -3.40 -10.86
N ARG A 57 -8.57 -3.17 -9.82
CA ARG A 57 -10.04 -3.14 -9.92
C ARG A 57 -10.60 -1.78 -10.35
N TYR A 58 -9.88 -0.68 -10.08
CA TYR A 58 -10.40 0.68 -10.26
C TYR A 58 -9.62 1.54 -11.27
N MET A 59 -8.52 1.06 -11.84
CA MET A 59 -7.79 1.73 -12.92
C MET A 59 -7.90 0.95 -14.23
N THR A 60 -8.07 1.68 -15.34
CA THR A 60 -8.01 1.09 -16.68
C THR A 60 -6.58 0.67 -17.02
N LEU A 61 -6.44 -0.41 -17.81
CA LEU A 61 -5.15 -0.90 -18.30
C LEU A 61 -4.27 0.19 -18.93
N GLU A 62 -4.90 1.16 -19.61
CA GLU A 62 -4.21 2.31 -20.22
C GLU A 62 -3.57 3.23 -19.18
N SER A 63 -4.25 3.48 -18.05
CA SER A 63 -3.73 4.31 -16.96
C SER A 63 -2.66 3.60 -16.12
N ILE A 64 -2.63 2.26 -16.14
CA ILE A 64 -1.61 1.46 -15.44
C ILE A 64 -0.35 1.37 -16.31
N ALA A 65 -0.51 1.24 -17.63
CA ALA A 65 0.60 1.16 -18.59
C ALA A 65 1.48 2.42 -18.60
N SER A 66 0.91 3.60 -18.33
CA SER A 66 1.68 4.86 -18.28
C SER A 66 2.51 5.04 -17.00
N ILE A 67 2.27 4.23 -15.96
CA ILE A 67 2.98 4.29 -14.67
C ILE A 67 4.14 3.28 -14.63
N GLY A 68 4.07 2.22 -15.45
CA GLY A 68 5.01 1.11 -15.45
C GLY A 68 6.21 1.27 -16.36
N ASP A 69 7.14 2.16 -16.05
CA ASP A 69 8.49 2.11 -16.60
C ASP A 69 9.34 1.11 -15.79
N GLY A 70 9.40 -0.15 -16.24
CA GLY A 70 10.39 -1.13 -15.79
C GLY A 70 9.82 -2.34 -15.03
N SER A 71 9.90 -3.49 -15.70
CA SER A 71 9.71 -4.86 -15.19
C SER A 71 8.29 -5.24 -14.76
N LEU A 72 7.64 -6.00 -15.65
CA LEU A 72 6.39 -6.71 -15.44
C LEU A 72 6.42 -7.55 -14.15
N VAL A 73 5.84 -7.04 -13.07
CA VAL A 73 5.31 -7.89 -12.00
C VAL A 73 3.97 -8.40 -12.52
N GLY A 74 3.97 -9.60 -13.08
CA GLY A 74 2.79 -10.24 -13.64
C GLY A 74 1.70 -10.37 -12.56
N LEU A 75 0.56 -9.74 -12.80
CA LEU A 75 -0.65 -10.02 -12.04
C LEU A 75 -1.00 -11.49 -12.24
N PRO A 76 -1.25 -12.28 -11.18
CA PRO A 76 -1.70 -13.65 -11.36
C PRO A 76 -3.02 -13.62 -12.12
N THR A 77 -3.05 -14.29 -13.27
CA THR A 77 -4.26 -14.50 -14.04
C THR A 77 -5.22 -15.31 -13.17
N LEU A 78 -6.22 -14.65 -12.58
CA LEU A 78 -7.37 -15.35 -12.02
C LEU A 78 -8.14 -15.96 -13.20
N THR A 79 -7.92 -17.25 -13.44
CA THR A 79 -8.66 -18.02 -14.42
C THR A 79 -10.02 -18.46 -13.87
N ALA A 80 -11.06 -18.01 -14.58
CA ALA A 80 -12.46 -18.45 -14.65
C ALA A 80 -13.36 -18.24 -13.42
#